data_AF-A0A2J0MPT0-F1
#
_entry.id   AF-A0A2J0MPT0-F1
#
_cell.length_a   1.000
_cell.length_b   1.000
_cell.length_c   1.000
_cell.angle_alpha   90.00
_cell.angle_beta   90.00
_cell.angle_gamma   90.00
#
_symmetry.space_group_name_H-M   'P 1'
#
loop_
_entity.id
_entity.type
_entity.pdbx_description
1 polymer ?
#
loop_
_entity_poly.entity_id
_entity_poly.type
_entity_poly.pdbx_seq_one_letter_code
_entity_poly.pdbx_strand_id
1 'polypeptide(L)'
;MSSEKGQKNPPDYIPLCEASRQSGYTPEYLNYLARQGKLKAKKIGRNWHTTLAWLDDFIKSSTAVKKEKIEAIDSKIREYANGAVCNLEKDGVIEQAVFPEPELAETGNNLFPEKEEIKFQSRWRVMQNLAATLVAVFLVLGIFQIGRFIKLNNFGSGSLEENSSGNFLEDSEYPKWISDDGIVEGEEIINDFTETQAGPALASENYKIREIKFGGAIAMASALENSNLEISDVRSEVMKTKGKEEDRLLVRWRTNKLALSTIEYSAMTGSNPKRLTEDSYGFIHSVLLTNLEPGTAYAYTIKGKDRWANEASSDRYSAYTGSKIVSVFDLIVNAVKEVFGWAVKK
;
A
#
# COMPACT_ATOMS: atom_id res chain seq x y z
N MET A 1 -32.56 55.68 15.92
CA MET A 1 -31.27 54.95 15.92
C MET A 1 -31.23 54.08 17.16
N SER A 2 -31.69 52.83 17.03
CA SER A 2 -31.53 51.81 18.09
C SER A 2 -30.91 50.59 17.44
N SER A 3 -29.65 50.34 17.76
CA SER A 3 -28.87 49.21 17.29
C SER A 3 -29.38 47.92 17.95
N GLU A 4 -30.09 47.09 17.20
CA GLU A 4 -30.37 45.70 17.59
C GLU A 4 -29.07 44.89 17.56
N LYS A 5 -28.43 44.75 18.72
CA LYS A 5 -27.43 43.70 18.93
C LYS A 5 -28.17 42.39 19.11
N GLY A 6 -28.27 41.61 18.03
CA GLY A 6 -28.77 40.24 18.08
C GLY A 6 -27.95 39.42 19.08
N GLN A 7 -28.62 39.00 20.16
CA GLN A 7 -28.08 38.03 21.11
C GLN A 7 -27.94 36.70 20.37
N LYS A 8 -26.71 36.36 19.97
CA LYS A 8 -26.40 35.01 19.49
C LYS A 8 -26.39 34.10 20.73
N ASN A 9 -27.30 33.13 20.76
CA ASN A 9 -27.28 32.03 21.73
C ASN A 9 -25.85 31.44 21.82
N PRO A 10 -25.42 30.97 23.00
CA PRO A 10 -24.09 30.37 23.14
C PRO A 10 -23.93 29.24 22.10
N PRO A 11 -22.76 29.12 21.46
CA PRO A 11 -22.56 28.06 20.47
C PRO A 11 -22.69 26.70 21.15
N ASP A 12 -23.64 25.89 20.71
CA ASP A 12 -23.77 24.50 21.13
C ASP A 12 -22.52 23.74 20.66
N TYR A 13 -21.68 23.40 21.62
CA TYR A 13 -20.47 22.61 21.39
C TYR A 13 -20.85 21.14 21.32
N ILE A 14 -20.69 20.53 20.16
CA ILE A 14 -20.91 19.11 19.95
C ILE A 14 -19.60 18.33 20.07
N PRO A 15 -19.61 17.13 20.67
CA PRO A 15 -18.43 16.26 20.70
C PRO A 15 -18.06 15.82 19.28
N LEU A 16 -16.76 15.61 19.03
CA LEU A 16 -16.28 15.20 17.69
C LEU A 16 -16.88 13.87 17.20
N CYS A 17 -17.29 12.99 18.12
CA CYS A 17 -17.99 11.75 17.79
C CYS A 17 -19.35 12.01 17.13
N GLU A 18 -20.08 13.03 17.59
CA GLU A 18 -21.36 13.43 17.00
C GLU A 18 -21.12 14.16 15.66
N ALA A 19 -20.14 15.06 15.61
CA ALA A 19 -19.73 15.74 14.38
C ALA A 19 -19.30 14.77 13.26
N SER A 20 -18.71 13.64 13.63
CA SER A 20 -18.32 12.56 12.72
C SER A 20 -19.54 11.97 11.99
N ARG A 21 -20.64 11.71 12.72
CA ARG A 21 -21.87 11.16 12.12
C ARG A 21 -22.48 12.09 11.06
N GLN A 22 -22.36 13.40 11.25
CA GLN A 22 -22.94 14.38 10.33
C GLN A 22 -22.05 14.73 9.13
N SER A 23 -20.72 14.68 9.31
CA SER A 23 -19.77 14.99 8.23
C SER A 23 -19.34 13.77 7.40
N GLY A 24 -19.54 12.55 7.92
CA GLY A 24 -19.05 11.32 7.31
C GLY A 24 -17.53 11.10 7.48
N TYR A 25 -16.83 11.98 8.19
CA TYR A 25 -15.41 11.80 8.54
C TYR A 25 -15.26 11.04 9.86
N THR A 26 -14.14 10.32 10.03
CA THR A 26 -13.88 9.61 11.29
C THR A 26 -13.61 10.57 12.46
N PRO A 27 -13.99 10.21 13.70
CA PRO A 27 -13.75 11.05 14.87
C PRO A 27 -12.26 11.36 15.09
N GLU A 28 -11.37 10.42 14.78
CA GLU A 28 -9.91 10.54 14.90
C GLU A 28 -9.38 11.59 13.92
N TYR A 29 -9.92 11.61 12.69
CA TYR A 29 -9.53 12.57 11.68
C TYR A 29 -9.93 13.99 12.07
N LEU A 30 -11.15 14.17 12.59
CA LEU A 30 -11.59 15.47 13.12
C LEU A 30 -10.74 15.90 14.33
N ASN A 31 -10.30 14.97 15.17
CA ASN A 31 -9.43 15.24 16.31
C ASN A 31 -8.03 15.67 15.85
N TYR A 32 -7.48 15.01 14.83
CA TYR A 32 -6.25 15.42 14.18
C TYR A 32 -6.36 16.84 13.61
N LEU A 33 -7.43 17.16 12.88
CA LEU A 33 -7.65 18.49 12.30
C LEU A 33 -7.80 19.59 13.37
N ALA A 34 -8.48 19.28 14.47
CA ALA A 34 -8.62 20.18 15.61
C ALA A 34 -7.25 20.50 16.24
N ARG A 35 -6.39 19.48 16.43
CA ARG A 35 -5.03 19.66 16.95
C ARG A 35 -4.12 20.45 16.02
N GLN A 36 -4.31 20.29 14.71
CA GLN A 36 -3.57 21.05 13.69
C GLN A 36 -4.10 22.48 13.50
N GLY A 37 -5.19 22.86 14.19
CA GLY A 37 -5.83 24.18 14.04
C GLY A 37 -6.52 24.40 12.69
N LYS A 38 -6.69 23.34 11.88
CA LYS A 38 -7.35 23.40 10.57
C LYS A 38 -8.86 23.38 10.69
N LEU A 39 -9.37 22.70 11.72
CA LEU A 39 -10.78 22.73 12.11
C LEU A 39 -10.90 23.56 13.39
N LYS A 40 -11.81 24.54 13.39
CA LYS A 40 -12.12 25.29 14.61
C LYS A 40 -12.74 24.34 15.64
N ALA A 41 -12.14 24.25 16.81
CA ALA A 41 -12.60 23.37 17.88
C ALA A 41 -12.18 23.94 19.24
N LYS A 42 -12.91 23.60 20.29
CA LYS A 42 -12.64 23.97 21.68
C LYS A 42 -12.36 22.72 22.51
N LYS A 43 -11.27 22.75 23.28
CA LYS A 43 -10.94 21.67 24.22
C LYS A 43 -11.78 21.85 25.49
N ILE A 44 -12.61 20.86 25.82
CA ILE A 44 -13.44 20.84 27.03
C ILE A 44 -13.13 19.52 27.76
N GLY A 45 -12.51 19.62 28.93
CA GLY A 45 -11.98 18.45 29.64
C GLY A 45 -10.89 17.72 28.83
N ARG A 46 -11.05 16.40 28.65
CA ARG A 46 -10.13 15.56 27.88
C ARG A 46 -10.40 15.58 26.37
N ASN A 47 -11.57 16.06 25.95
CA ASN A 47 -12.05 15.91 24.57
C ASN A 47 -12.16 17.26 23.83
N TRP A 48 -11.93 17.20 22.53
CA TRP A 48 -12.20 18.33 21.64
C TRP A 48 -13.68 18.33 21.27
N HIS A 49 -14.24 19.53 21.14
CA HIS A 49 -15.62 19.78 20.72
C HIS A 49 -15.61 20.79 19.58
N THR A 50 -16.53 20.64 18.63
CA THR A 50 -16.70 21.56 17.50
C THR A 50 -18.13 22.09 17.48
N THR A 51 -18.46 22.90 16.48
CA THR A 51 -19.83 23.35 16.22
C THR A 51 -20.21 22.98 14.78
N LEU A 52 -21.50 22.84 14.51
CA LEU A 52 -21.99 22.50 13.17
C LEU A 52 -21.61 23.56 12.13
N ALA A 53 -21.67 24.84 12.49
CA ALA A 53 -21.27 25.93 11.61
C ALA A 53 -19.78 25.83 11.21
N TRP A 54 -18.90 25.55 12.17
CA TRP A 54 -17.47 25.41 11.90
C TRP A 54 -17.13 24.18 11.06
N LEU A 55 -17.90 23.11 11.24
CA LEU A 55 -17.75 21.89 10.46
C LEU A 55 -18.21 22.09 9.01
N ASP A 56 -19.35 22.75 8.81
CA ASP A 56 -19.87 23.07 7.48
C ASP A 56 -18.94 24.04 6.72
N ASP A 57 -18.42 25.08 7.40
CA ASP A 57 -17.39 25.97 6.85
C ASP A 57 -16.15 25.20 6.39
N PHE A 58 -15.70 24.23 7.20
CA PHE A 58 -14.56 23.38 6.85
C PHE A 58 -14.85 22.52 5.61
N ILE A 59 -16.02 21.88 5.55
CA ILE A 59 -16.43 21.05 4.40
C ILE A 59 -16.48 21.89 3.13
N LYS A 60 -17.09 23.08 3.18
CA LYS A 60 -17.12 24.03 2.05
C LYS A 60 -15.73 24.45 1.61
N SER A 61 -14.84 24.79 2.55
CA SER A 61 -13.46 25.15 2.20
C SER A 61 -12.67 23.98 1.59
N SER A 62 -12.84 22.77 2.12
CA SER A 62 -12.11 21.58 1.65
C SER A 62 -12.57 21.12 0.27
N THR A 63 -13.88 21.21 -0.01
CA THR A 63 -14.46 20.91 -1.33
C THR A 63 -14.04 21.94 -2.38
N ALA A 64 -13.99 23.23 -2.04
CA ALA A 64 -13.48 24.28 -2.92
C ALA A 64 -12.00 24.05 -3.30
N VAL A 65 -11.14 23.79 -2.31
CA VAL A 65 -9.71 23.49 -2.56
C VAL A 65 -9.54 22.22 -3.40
N LYS A 66 -10.38 21.20 -3.20
CA LYS A 66 -10.35 19.98 -4.01
C LYS A 66 -10.77 20.27 -5.46
N LYS A 67 -11.79 21.10 -5.67
CA LYS A 67 -12.28 21.51 -7.00
C LYS A 67 -11.20 22.29 -7.77
N GLU A 68 -10.58 23.28 -7.15
CA GLU A 68 -9.49 24.06 -7.76
C GLU A 68 -8.31 23.16 -8.19
N LYS A 69 -7.96 22.16 -7.36
CA LYS A 69 -6.91 21.20 -7.71
C LYS A 69 -7.29 20.32 -8.90
N ILE A 70 -8.54 19.87 -8.97
CA ILE A 70 -9.04 19.08 -10.10
C ILE A 70 -9.02 19.92 -11.38
N GLU A 71 -9.52 21.15 -11.33
CA GLU A 71 -9.51 22.06 -12.48
C GLU A 71 -8.09 22.38 -12.97
N ALA A 72 -7.14 22.54 -12.04
CA ALA A 72 -5.73 22.74 -12.38
C ALA A 72 -5.05 21.48 -12.99
N ILE A 73 -5.51 20.29 -12.62
CA ILE A 73 -5.05 19.03 -13.24
C ILE A 73 -5.66 18.91 -14.64
N ASP A 74 -6.95 19.17 -14.79
CA ASP A 74 -7.65 19.13 -16.08
C ASP A 74 -7.04 20.13 -17.07
N SER A 75 -6.67 21.33 -16.63
CA SER A 75 -6.00 22.32 -17.48
C SER A 75 -4.62 21.82 -17.95
N LYS A 76 -3.85 21.16 -17.08
CA LYS A 76 -2.57 20.54 -17.45
C LYS A 76 -2.76 19.40 -18.42
N ILE A 77 -3.75 18.54 -18.22
CA ILE A 77 -4.06 17.42 -19.13
C ILE A 77 -4.42 17.96 -20.52
N ARG A 78 -5.22 19.02 -20.62
CA ARG A 78 -5.56 19.67 -21.90
C ARG A 78 -4.36 20.29 -22.59
N GLU A 79 -3.44 20.91 -21.83
CA GLU A 79 -2.17 21.43 -22.36
C GLU A 79 -1.32 20.30 -22.98
N TYR A 80 -1.17 19.18 -22.28
CA TYR A 80 -0.45 18.01 -22.80
C TYR A 80 -1.11 17.40 -24.03
N ALA A 81 -2.45 17.30 -24.04
CA ALA A 81 -3.20 16.76 -25.17
C ALA A 81 -3.06 17.65 -26.42
N ASN A 82 -3.15 18.97 -26.28
CA ASN A 82 -2.98 19.90 -27.41
C ASN A 82 -1.54 19.95 -27.91
N GLY A 83 -0.54 19.83 -27.02
CA GLY A 83 0.87 19.70 -27.41
C GLY A 83 1.18 18.42 -28.18
N ALA A 84 0.40 17.34 -27.99
CA ALA A 84 0.50 16.11 -28.77
C ALA A 84 -0.18 16.24 -30.15
N VAL A 85 -1.29 16.98 -30.25
CA VAL A 85 -2.02 17.20 -31.52
C VAL A 85 -1.30 18.18 -32.45
N CYS A 86 -0.64 19.22 -31.92
CA CYS A 86 0.12 20.17 -32.74
C CYS A 86 1.40 19.59 -33.39
N ASN A 87 1.76 18.34 -33.09
CA ASN A 87 2.83 17.61 -33.79
C ASN A 87 2.32 16.63 -34.86
N LEU A 88 1.00 16.53 -35.07
CA LEU A 88 0.40 15.62 -36.05
C LEU A 88 -0.25 16.35 -37.25
N GLU A 89 -0.30 17.68 -37.26
CA GLU A 89 -0.90 18.46 -38.36
C GLU A 89 0.07 18.79 -39.51
N LYS A 90 1.26 18.17 -39.58
CA LYS A 90 2.18 18.37 -40.71
C LYS A 90 2.25 17.26 -41.75
N ASP A 91 1.66 16.10 -41.50
CA ASP A 91 1.58 15.05 -42.52
C ASP A 91 0.11 14.64 -42.68
N GLY A 92 -0.43 14.92 -43.88
CA GLY A 92 -1.85 14.91 -44.16
C GLY A 92 -2.51 13.53 -44.26
N VAL A 93 -3.84 13.63 -44.40
CA VAL A 93 -4.85 12.60 -44.73
C VAL A 93 -5.33 11.74 -43.56
N ILE A 94 -6.52 12.10 -43.05
CA ILE A 94 -7.33 11.23 -42.20
C ILE A 94 -8.06 10.23 -43.11
N GLU A 95 -7.57 9.00 -43.17
CA GLU A 95 -8.35 7.86 -43.69
C GLU A 95 -9.02 7.13 -42.51
N GLN A 96 -10.34 6.94 -42.60
CA GLN A 96 -11.11 6.19 -41.60
C GLN A 96 -10.70 4.72 -41.60
N ALA A 97 -10.31 4.20 -40.44
CA ALA A 97 -9.93 2.79 -40.26
C ALA A 97 -11.16 1.87 -40.46
N VAL A 98 -11.28 1.27 -41.64
CA VAL A 98 -12.13 0.10 -41.91
C VAL A 98 -11.25 -1.14 -41.72
N PHE A 99 -11.69 -2.08 -40.88
CA PHE A 99 -11.01 -3.36 -40.64
C PHE A 99 -11.14 -4.27 -41.89
N PRO A 100 -10.04 -4.74 -42.50
CA PRO A 100 -10.12 -5.75 -43.55
C PRO A 100 -9.98 -7.17 -42.98
N GLU A 101 -10.82 -8.06 -43.51
CA GLU A 101 -10.87 -9.50 -43.30
C GLU A 101 -9.66 -10.19 -43.99
N PRO A 102 -9.10 -11.30 -43.46
CA PRO A 102 -7.82 -11.82 -43.92
C PRO A 102 -7.96 -12.68 -45.19
N GLU A 103 -7.40 -12.23 -46.31
CA GLU A 103 -7.25 -13.02 -47.53
C GLU A 103 -5.79 -13.49 -47.71
N LEU A 104 -5.65 -14.76 -48.09
CA LEU A 104 -4.38 -15.50 -48.17
C LEU A 104 -3.60 -15.19 -49.46
N ALA A 105 -2.28 -15.08 -49.30
CA ALA A 105 -1.20 -15.30 -50.26
C ALA A 105 -1.11 -14.38 -51.50
N GLU A 106 0.03 -13.70 -51.68
CA GLU A 106 1.11 -14.15 -52.58
C GLU A 106 2.29 -13.16 -52.60
N THR A 107 3.45 -13.73 -52.90
CA THR A 107 4.77 -13.14 -53.16
C THR A 107 4.78 -11.89 -54.05
N GLY A 108 5.58 -10.88 -53.69
CA GLY A 108 5.90 -9.75 -54.56
C GLY A 108 7.04 -8.90 -54.02
N ASN A 109 8.09 -8.75 -54.83
CA ASN A 109 9.38 -8.17 -54.49
C ASN A 109 9.42 -6.62 -54.43
N ASN A 110 10.40 -6.13 -53.66
CA ASN A 110 11.25 -4.95 -53.86
C ASN A 110 10.86 -3.54 -53.35
N LEU A 111 11.94 -2.89 -52.91
CA LEU A 111 12.25 -1.44 -52.90
C LEU A 111 11.89 -0.62 -51.66
N PHE A 112 12.79 -0.68 -50.67
CA PHE A 112 13.05 0.41 -49.72
C PHE A 112 13.66 1.62 -50.46
N PRO A 113 13.20 2.85 -50.22
CA PRO A 113 13.97 4.03 -50.58
C PRO A 113 14.98 4.36 -49.47
N GLU A 114 16.24 4.21 -49.86
CA GLU A 114 17.44 4.80 -49.27
C GLU A 114 17.37 6.34 -49.33
N LYS A 115 17.60 6.99 -48.18
CA LYS A 115 18.24 8.32 -47.95
C LYS A 115 17.52 9.10 -46.84
N GLU A 116 18.12 9.14 -45.65
CA GLU A 116 18.25 10.36 -44.82
C GLU A 116 19.36 10.16 -43.76
N GLU A 117 20.55 9.76 -44.18
CA GLU A 117 21.76 10.02 -43.39
C GLU A 117 22.49 11.19 -44.05
N ILE A 118 22.43 12.39 -43.47
CA ILE A 118 23.49 13.43 -43.41
C ILE A 118 22.89 14.64 -42.66
N LYS A 119 23.05 14.66 -41.32
CA LYS A 119 23.20 15.89 -40.50
C LYS A 119 23.45 15.65 -38.99
N PHE A 120 23.64 14.40 -38.54
CA PHE A 120 23.74 14.09 -37.11
C PHE A 120 25.16 14.16 -36.51
N GLN A 121 26.22 14.11 -37.32
CA GLN A 121 27.61 13.99 -36.84
C GLN A 121 28.19 15.29 -36.21
N SER A 122 27.64 16.47 -36.52
CA SER A 122 28.18 17.75 -36.04
C SER A 122 27.77 18.11 -34.59
N ARG A 123 26.69 17.54 -34.07
CA ARG A 123 26.14 17.91 -32.75
C ARG A 123 26.71 17.06 -31.59
N TRP A 124 27.26 15.88 -31.87
CA TRP A 124 27.72 14.95 -30.84
C TRP A 124 28.98 15.43 -30.09
N ARG A 125 29.92 16.08 -30.80
CA ARG A 125 31.15 16.62 -30.18
C ARG A 125 30.89 17.79 -29.24
N VAL A 126 29.86 18.60 -29.52
CA VAL A 126 29.51 19.76 -28.67
C VAL A 126 28.84 19.30 -27.37
N MET A 127 28.04 18.23 -27.42
CA MET A 127 27.40 17.64 -26.23
C MET A 127 28.41 17.02 -25.26
N GLN A 128 29.48 16.40 -25.76
CA GLN A 128 30.52 15.81 -24.92
C GLN A 128 31.29 16.85 -24.09
N ASN A 129 31.62 18.00 -24.70
CA ASN A 129 32.33 19.07 -23.99
C ASN A 129 31.44 19.75 -22.94
N LEU A 130 30.13 19.89 -23.20
CA LEU A 130 29.20 20.48 -22.24
C LEU A 130 29.00 19.58 -21.01
N ALA A 131 28.87 18.26 -21.21
CA ALA A 131 28.73 17.29 -20.13
C ALA A 131 29.96 17.25 -19.20
N ALA A 132 31.18 17.33 -19.75
CA ALA A 132 32.41 17.34 -18.97
C ALA A 132 32.53 18.58 -18.05
N THR A 133 32.10 19.76 -18.54
CA THR A 133 32.12 20.99 -17.72
C THR A 133 31.13 20.95 -16.56
N LEU A 134 29.95 20.35 -16.76
CA LEU A 134 28.94 20.20 -15.72
C LEU A 134 29.40 19.28 -14.58
N VAL A 135 30.09 18.18 -14.90
CA VAL A 135 30.64 17.25 -13.90
C VAL A 135 31.72 17.93 -13.04
N ALA A 136 32.57 18.76 -13.65
CA ALA A 136 33.60 19.50 -12.91
C ALA A 136 32.99 20.52 -11.92
N VAL A 137 31.92 21.22 -12.32
CA VAL A 137 31.21 22.17 -11.44
C VAL A 137 30.56 21.46 -10.24
N PHE A 138 29.97 20.28 -10.46
CA PHE A 138 29.37 19.49 -9.38
C PHE A 138 30.40 18.94 -8.38
N LEU A 139 31.59 18.55 -8.83
CA LEU A 139 32.67 18.12 -7.93
C LEU A 139 33.16 19.26 -7.03
N VAL A 140 33.31 20.47 -7.57
CA VAL A 140 33.72 21.65 -6.79
C VAL A 140 32.65 22.04 -5.76
N LEU A 141 31.36 21.99 -6.14
CA LEU A 141 30.26 22.28 -5.21
C LEU A 141 30.04 21.18 -4.16
N GLY A 142 30.29 19.91 -4.50
CA GLY A 142 30.19 18.78 -3.58
C GLY A 142 31.21 18.83 -2.45
N ILE A 143 32.45 19.23 -2.75
CA ILE A 143 33.52 19.38 -1.75
C ILE A 143 33.19 20.54 -0.78
N PHE A 144 32.51 21.59 -1.26
CA PHE A 144 32.12 22.73 -0.42
C PHE A 144 31.02 22.41 0.62
N GLN A 145 30.14 21.44 0.33
CA GLN A 145 29.07 21.04 1.27
C GLN A 145 29.55 20.08 2.36
N ILE A 146 30.56 19.24 2.07
CA ILE A 146 31.13 18.30 3.05
C ILE A 146 31.88 19.04 4.17
N GLY A 147 32.45 20.22 3.89
CA GLY A 147 33.09 21.07 4.90
C GLY A 147 32.13 21.67 5.94
N ARG A 148 30.82 21.74 5.67
CA ARG A 148 29.81 22.27 6.60
C ARG A 148 29.22 21.23 7.57
N PHE A 149 29.44 19.93 7.34
CA PHE A 149 28.78 18.85 8.09
C PHE A 149 29.60 18.29 9.27
N ILE A 150 30.88 18.65 9.41
CA ILE A 150 31.77 18.12 10.48
C ILE A 150 31.61 18.88 11.83
N LYS A 151 30.62 19.78 11.96
CA LYS A 151 30.47 20.61 13.18
C LYS A 151 29.16 20.42 13.96
N LEU A 152 28.54 19.23 13.90
CA LEU A 152 27.29 18.98 14.65
C LEU A 152 27.13 17.61 15.34
N ASN A 153 28.14 16.75 15.37
CA ASN A 153 28.07 15.53 16.19
C ASN A 153 28.84 15.71 17.50
N ASN A 154 28.18 16.33 18.46
CA ASN A 154 28.48 16.16 19.88
C ASN A 154 27.18 16.34 20.67
N PHE A 155 26.36 15.30 20.71
CA PHE A 155 25.26 15.22 21.67
C PHE A 155 25.17 13.78 22.19
N GLY A 156 25.46 13.68 23.48
CA GLY A 156 25.87 12.45 24.16
C GLY A 156 24.75 11.43 24.38
N SER A 157 25.19 10.18 24.43
CA SER A 157 24.48 9.04 24.99
C SER A 157 24.46 9.14 26.51
N GLY A 158 23.27 9.32 27.09
CA GLY A 158 23.03 9.17 28.52
C GLY A 158 22.49 7.79 28.83
N SER A 159 23.31 6.96 29.48
CA SER A 159 22.88 5.78 30.24
C SER A 159 22.20 6.23 31.54
N LEU A 160 21.10 5.59 31.93
CA LEU A 160 20.55 5.74 33.27
C LEU A 160 20.81 4.48 34.06
N GLU A 161 21.57 4.68 35.13
CA GLU A 161 21.94 3.73 36.16
C GLU A 161 20.74 3.33 37.03
N GLU A 162 20.89 2.12 37.54
CA GLU A 162 20.13 1.45 38.56
C GLU A 162 20.67 1.85 39.95
N ASN A 163 19.77 2.22 40.88
CA ASN A 163 19.92 2.21 42.34
C ASN A 163 18.68 2.91 42.92
N SER A 164 18.08 2.56 44.05
CA SER A 164 18.19 1.44 44.97
C SER A 164 16.98 1.58 45.94
N SER A 165 16.51 0.44 46.45
CA SER A 165 15.87 0.23 47.76
C SER A 165 15.10 1.37 48.44
N GLY A 166 13.78 1.19 48.56
CA GLY A 166 12.94 1.83 49.56
C GLY A 166 11.88 0.84 50.05
N ASN A 167 12.04 0.36 51.28
CA ASN A 167 11.03 -0.44 52.00
C ASN A 167 9.80 0.41 52.28
N PHE A 168 8.60 -0.13 52.05
CA PHE A 168 7.39 0.27 52.77
C PHE A 168 6.50 -0.96 52.97
N LEU A 169 6.34 -1.35 54.23
CA LEU A 169 5.41 -2.38 54.67
C LEU A 169 4.06 -1.73 55.04
N GLU A 170 3.03 -2.51 54.73
CA GLU A 170 1.80 -2.72 55.50
C GLU A 170 0.51 -1.96 55.12
N ASP A 171 -0.54 -2.79 55.10
CA ASP A 171 -1.98 -2.55 55.11
C ASP A 171 -2.72 -2.09 53.85
N SER A 172 -3.22 -3.08 53.10
CA SER A 172 -4.66 -3.11 52.78
C SER A 172 -5.15 -4.52 52.47
N GLU A 173 -5.99 -5.01 53.37
CA GLU A 173 -6.82 -6.20 53.37
C GLU A 173 -7.67 -6.34 52.09
N TYR A 174 -7.64 -7.49 51.42
CA TYR A 174 -8.56 -7.82 50.30
C TYR A 174 -9.89 -8.36 50.85
N PRO A 175 -11.06 -7.96 50.31
CA PRO A 175 -12.33 -8.52 50.77
C PRO A 175 -12.53 -9.93 50.20
N LYS A 176 -12.83 -10.86 51.11
CA LYS A 176 -13.20 -12.26 50.88
C LYS A 176 -14.66 -12.32 50.42
N TRP A 177 -14.92 -12.61 49.14
CA TRP A 177 -16.28 -12.78 48.61
C TRP A 177 -16.63 -14.24 48.33
N ILE A 178 -16.36 -15.14 49.28
CA ILE A 178 -16.88 -16.51 49.21
C ILE A 178 -17.33 -16.88 50.62
N SER A 179 -18.63 -17.08 50.80
CA SER A 179 -19.19 -17.77 51.96
C SER A 179 -19.12 -19.28 51.72
N ASP A 180 -18.85 -20.04 52.78
CA ASP A 180 -18.54 -21.49 52.75
C ASP A 180 -19.78 -22.39 52.53
N ASP A 181 -20.90 -21.83 52.07
CA ASP A 181 -22.19 -22.50 51.84
C ASP A 181 -22.74 -22.36 50.40
N GLY A 182 -22.04 -21.65 49.51
CA GLY A 182 -22.22 -21.78 48.05
C GLY A 182 -23.54 -21.26 47.46
N ILE A 183 -24.26 -20.36 48.14
CA ILE A 183 -25.45 -19.68 47.58
C ILE A 183 -25.30 -18.16 47.80
N VAL A 184 -25.48 -17.38 46.72
CA VAL A 184 -25.48 -15.91 46.77
C VAL A 184 -26.92 -15.42 46.87
N GLU A 185 -27.23 -14.60 47.88
CA GLU A 185 -28.53 -13.98 48.08
C GLU A 185 -28.88 -12.99 46.95
N GLY A 186 -30.06 -13.17 46.36
CA GLY A 186 -30.57 -12.36 45.25
C GLY A 186 -31.73 -13.06 44.53
N GLU A 187 -32.72 -13.49 45.31
CA GLU A 187 -33.92 -14.19 44.85
C GLU A 187 -34.81 -13.28 43.98
N GLU A 188 -35.04 -13.74 42.76
CA GLU A 188 -36.21 -13.60 41.89
C GLU A 188 -37.05 -12.31 41.95
N ILE A 189 -36.86 -11.44 40.95
CA ILE A 189 -37.98 -10.68 40.40
C ILE A 189 -38.36 -11.31 39.06
N ILE A 190 -39.55 -11.90 39.04
CA ILE A 190 -40.25 -12.36 37.85
C ILE A 190 -40.53 -11.13 36.99
N ASN A 191 -39.61 -10.78 36.10
CA ASN A 191 -39.90 -9.87 35.00
C ASN A 191 -40.34 -10.70 33.80
N ASP A 192 -41.65 -10.73 33.60
CA ASP A 192 -42.30 -11.06 32.33
C ASP A 192 -41.77 -10.10 31.26
N PHE A 193 -40.74 -10.53 30.53
CA PHE A 193 -40.23 -9.83 29.36
C PHE A 193 -40.38 -10.77 28.16
N THR A 194 -41.46 -10.53 27.43
CA THR A 194 -41.65 -11.00 26.08
C THR A 194 -40.57 -10.44 25.14
N GLU A 195 -40.22 -11.24 24.14
CA GLU A 195 -39.34 -10.95 23.00
C GLU A 195 -37.81 -11.12 23.17
N THR A 196 -37.38 -12.33 22.77
CA THR A 196 -36.44 -12.58 21.67
C THR A 196 -35.26 -11.63 21.52
N GLN A 197 -34.12 -12.01 22.07
CA GLN A 197 -32.87 -11.97 21.30
C GLN A 197 -32.13 -13.29 21.49
N ALA A 198 -32.25 -14.16 20.49
CA ALA A 198 -31.31 -15.24 20.29
C ALA A 198 -29.92 -14.61 20.17
N GLY A 199 -29.09 -14.77 21.20
CA GLY A 199 -27.67 -14.45 21.09
C GLY A 199 -27.07 -15.23 19.90
N PRO A 200 -26.09 -14.67 19.19
CA PRO A 200 -25.44 -15.39 18.12
C PRO A 200 -24.93 -16.73 18.68
N ALA A 201 -25.36 -17.83 18.06
CA ALA A 201 -24.90 -19.15 18.45
C ALA A 201 -23.36 -19.11 18.49
N LEU A 202 -22.78 -19.50 19.64
CA LEU A 202 -21.34 -19.66 19.79
C LEU A 202 -20.92 -20.84 18.89
N ALA A 203 -20.67 -20.53 17.63
CA ALA A 203 -20.28 -21.44 16.59
C ALA A 203 -18.90 -21.02 16.12
N SER A 204 -17.95 -21.95 16.15
CA SER A 204 -16.79 -21.89 15.27
C SER A 204 -17.14 -22.58 13.95
N GLU A 205 -16.37 -22.32 12.90
CA GLU A 205 -16.53 -22.96 11.58
C GLU A 205 -16.64 -24.51 11.65
N ASN A 206 -15.99 -25.15 12.64
CA ASN A 206 -15.96 -26.62 12.80
C ASN A 206 -16.72 -27.16 14.03
N TYR A 207 -17.28 -26.30 14.89
CA TYR A 207 -17.97 -26.75 16.11
C TYR A 207 -19.09 -25.81 16.52
N LYS A 208 -20.28 -26.36 16.81
CA LYS A 208 -21.41 -25.61 17.38
C LYS A 208 -21.56 -25.96 18.86
N ILE A 209 -21.33 -24.98 19.73
CA ILE A 209 -21.66 -25.14 21.16
C ILE A 209 -23.18 -24.99 21.29
N ARG A 210 -23.83 -25.90 22.03
CA ARG A 210 -25.22 -25.68 22.45
C ARG A 210 -25.24 -24.58 23.49
N GLU A 211 -26.12 -23.60 23.28
CA GLU A 211 -26.28 -22.38 24.07
C GLU A 211 -25.99 -22.58 25.56
N ILE A 212 -24.98 -21.89 26.09
CA ILE A 212 -24.74 -21.81 27.53
C ILE A 212 -25.22 -20.45 27.99
N LYS A 213 -26.35 -20.43 28.71
CA LYS A 213 -26.93 -19.21 29.25
C LYS A 213 -26.20 -18.82 30.52
N PHE A 214 -25.20 -17.97 30.39
CA PHE A 214 -24.68 -17.21 31.53
C PHE A 214 -25.39 -15.85 31.54
N GLY A 215 -26.07 -15.53 32.62
CA GLY A 215 -26.84 -14.29 32.80
C GLY A 215 -25.96 -13.05 32.90
N GLY A 216 -25.25 -12.70 31.82
CA GLY A 216 -24.37 -11.55 31.73
C GLY A 216 -23.83 -11.43 30.31
N ALA A 217 -23.86 -10.21 29.75
CA ALA A 217 -23.51 -9.91 28.37
C ALA A 217 -22.03 -10.20 28.05
N ILE A 218 -21.71 -11.45 27.68
CA ILE A 218 -20.42 -11.84 27.12
C ILE A 218 -20.66 -12.30 25.68
N ALA A 219 -20.84 -11.34 24.75
CA ALA A 219 -21.15 -11.69 23.35
C ALA A 219 -20.51 -10.78 22.29
N MET A 220 -19.45 -10.04 22.61
CA MET A 220 -18.88 -9.08 21.63
C MET A 220 -17.49 -9.45 21.08
N ALA A 221 -16.71 -10.32 21.73
CA ALA A 221 -15.31 -10.59 21.32
C ALA A 221 -15.17 -11.75 20.32
N SER A 222 -15.92 -12.84 20.49
CA SER A 222 -15.73 -14.09 19.74
C SER A 222 -16.39 -14.09 18.35
N ALA A 223 -17.42 -13.27 18.12
CA ALA A 223 -18.11 -13.22 16.83
C ALA A 223 -17.26 -12.60 15.70
N LEU A 224 -16.27 -11.75 16.04
CA LEU A 224 -15.33 -11.18 15.06
C LEU A 224 -14.24 -12.19 14.63
N GLU A 225 -13.92 -13.16 15.50
CA GLU A 225 -12.89 -14.17 15.24
C GLU A 225 -13.39 -15.35 14.38
N ASN A 226 -14.70 -15.42 14.09
CA ASN A 226 -15.30 -16.49 13.29
C ASN A 226 -15.49 -16.11 11.81
N SER A 227 -14.52 -15.41 11.22
CA SER A 227 -14.47 -15.14 9.78
C SER A 227 -13.54 -16.15 9.08
N ASN A 228 -13.90 -16.69 7.92
CA ASN A 228 -13.00 -17.58 7.19
C ASN A 228 -11.67 -16.86 6.86
N LEU A 229 -10.56 -17.60 6.77
CA LEU A 229 -9.29 -17.01 6.33
C LEU A 229 -9.43 -16.54 4.86
N GLU A 230 -9.17 -15.26 4.62
CA GLU A 230 -9.27 -14.65 3.30
C GLU A 230 -7.96 -13.92 2.95
N ILE A 231 -7.55 -14.10 1.69
CA ILE A 231 -6.37 -13.45 1.10
C ILE A 231 -6.88 -12.34 0.18
N SER A 232 -6.38 -11.12 0.38
CA SER A 232 -6.82 -9.91 -0.32
C SER A 232 -5.62 -9.05 -0.75
N ASP A 233 -5.87 -8.10 -1.66
CA ASP A 233 -4.90 -7.11 -2.17
C ASP A 233 -3.60 -7.75 -2.71
N VAL A 234 -3.72 -8.82 -3.49
CA VAL A 234 -2.58 -9.48 -4.13
C VAL A 234 -2.04 -8.60 -5.26
N ARG A 235 -0.78 -8.20 -5.16
CA ARG A 235 -0.08 -7.41 -6.17
C ARG A 235 1.27 -8.03 -6.47
N SER A 236 1.67 -8.00 -7.74
CA SER A 236 2.98 -8.45 -8.16
C SER A 236 3.68 -7.40 -9.01
N GLU A 237 4.97 -7.21 -8.73
CA GLU A 237 5.83 -6.24 -9.40
C GLU A 237 7.10 -6.94 -9.87
N VAL A 238 7.37 -6.84 -11.17
CA VAL A 238 8.61 -7.36 -11.76
C VAL A 238 9.70 -6.32 -11.58
N MET A 239 10.84 -6.74 -11.05
CA MET A 239 12.00 -5.90 -10.79
C MET A 239 13.22 -6.44 -11.53
N LYS A 240 13.96 -5.54 -12.18
CA LYS A 240 15.25 -5.85 -12.80
C LYS A 240 16.38 -5.31 -11.91
N THR A 241 17.35 -6.15 -11.58
CA THR A 241 18.54 -5.70 -10.84
C THR A 241 19.59 -5.19 -11.83
N LYS A 242 20.05 -3.95 -11.66
CA LYS A 242 21.16 -3.42 -12.46
C LYS A 242 22.41 -4.27 -12.22
N GLY A 243 22.89 -4.96 -13.25
CA GLY A 243 24.11 -5.78 -13.20
C GLY A 243 23.90 -7.29 -12.99
N LYS A 244 22.67 -7.78 -12.81
CA LYS A 244 22.34 -9.22 -12.88
C LYS A 244 21.25 -9.43 -13.92
N GLU A 245 21.48 -10.37 -14.84
CA GLU A 245 20.52 -10.76 -15.89
C GLU A 245 19.40 -11.67 -15.36
N GLU A 246 18.89 -11.37 -14.16
CA GLU A 246 17.83 -12.14 -13.52
C GLU A 246 16.69 -11.20 -13.20
N ASP A 247 15.51 -11.54 -13.73
CA ASP A 247 14.28 -10.88 -13.34
C ASP A 247 13.86 -11.41 -11.96
N ARG A 248 13.36 -10.50 -11.13
CA ARG A 248 12.82 -10.80 -9.80
C ARG A 248 11.35 -10.43 -9.77
N LEU A 249 10.55 -11.19 -9.04
CA LEU A 249 9.13 -10.89 -8.85
C LEU A 249 8.89 -10.62 -7.37
N LEU A 250 8.47 -9.40 -7.03
CA LEU A 250 7.99 -9.07 -5.70
C LEU A 250 6.48 -9.28 -5.66
N VAL A 251 6.02 -10.19 -4.82
CA VAL A 251 4.59 -10.44 -4.61
C VAL A 251 4.22 -9.95 -3.21
N ARG A 252 3.15 -9.18 -3.09
CA ARG A 252 2.64 -8.60 -1.83
C ARG A 252 1.15 -8.88 -1.69
N TRP A 253 0.70 -9.22 -0.49
CA TRP A 253 -0.72 -9.47 -0.21
C TRP A 253 -1.03 -9.22 1.27
N ARG A 254 -2.33 -9.23 1.60
CA ARG A 254 -2.85 -9.06 2.95
C ARG A 254 -3.82 -10.18 3.31
N THR A 255 -3.81 -10.59 4.57
CA THR A 255 -4.75 -11.56 5.15
C THR A 255 -5.64 -10.88 6.19
N ASN A 256 -6.88 -11.36 6.32
CA ASN A 256 -7.82 -10.86 7.34
C ASN A 256 -7.50 -11.40 8.75
N LYS A 257 -6.72 -12.48 8.84
CA LYS A 257 -6.28 -13.15 10.08
C LYS A 257 -4.77 -13.37 10.09
N LEU A 258 -4.20 -13.58 11.27
CA LEU A 258 -2.78 -13.91 11.45
C LEU A 258 -2.48 -15.26 10.80
N ALA A 259 -1.88 -15.25 9.62
CA ALA A 259 -1.62 -16.47 8.86
C ALA A 259 -0.15 -16.62 8.53
N LEU A 260 0.27 -17.88 8.35
CA LEU A 260 1.53 -18.26 7.73
C LEU A 260 1.25 -18.50 6.25
N SER A 261 1.95 -17.80 5.37
CA SER A 261 1.70 -17.91 3.93
C SER A 261 2.78 -18.73 3.23
N THR A 262 2.35 -19.56 2.28
CA THR A 262 3.19 -20.33 1.36
C THR A 262 2.82 -19.98 -0.06
N ILE A 263 3.78 -19.53 -0.85
CA ILE A 263 3.60 -19.26 -2.28
C ILE A 263 4.13 -20.44 -3.10
N GLU A 264 3.32 -20.88 -4.05
CA GLU A 264 3.65 -21.92 -5.01
C GLU A 264 3.64 -21.31 -6.40
N TYR A 265 4.75 -21.40 -7.13
CA TYR A 265 4.91 -20.79 -8.44
C TYR A 265 5.57 -21.74 -9.43
N SER A 266 5.16 -21.66 -10.70
CA SER A 266 5.74 -22.44 -11.79
C SER A 266 5.80 -21.63 -13.08
N ALA A 267 6.74 -21.99 -13.96
CA ALA A 267 6.71 -21.48 -15.32
C ALA A 267 5.55 -22.14 -16.07
N MET A 268 4.80 -21.35 -16.85
CA MET A 268 3.66 -21.84 -17.63
C MET A 268 4.09 -22.88 -18.68
N THR A 269 5.37 -22.85 -19.07
CA THR A 269 6.01 -23.79 -20.00
C THR A 269 6.16 -25.22 -19.48
N GLY A 270 5.62 -25.54 -18.29
CA GLY A 270 5.57 -26.91 -17.75
C GLY A 270 6.66 -27.23 -16.73
N SER A 271 7.22 -26.23 -16.06
CA SER A 271 8.20 -26.45 -14.99
C SER A 271 7.54 -26.95 -13.70
N ASN A 272 8.28 -27.72 -12.90
CA ASN A 272 7.83 -28.16 -11.58
C ASN A 272 7.55 -26.96 -10.65
N PRO A 273 6.47 -27.02 -9.85
CA PRO A 273 6.15 -25.94 -8.93
C PRO A 273 7.23 -25.80 -7.85
N LYS A 274 7.77 -24.59 -7.72
CA LYS A 274 8.64 -24.20 -6.62
C LYS A 274 7.76 -23.65 -5.50
N ARG A 275 8.12 -23.95 -4.25
CA ARG A 275 7.39 -23.51 -3.06
C ARG A 275 8.30 -22.70 -2.14
N LEU A 276 7.80 -21.58 -1.66
CA LEU A 276 8.45 -20.74 -0.65
C LEU A 276 7.46 -20.48 0.47
N THR A 277 7.88 -20.78 1.70
CA THR A 277 7.08 -20.57 2.90
C THR A 277 7.72 -19.45 3.69
N GLU A 278 6.90 -18.53 4.21
CA GLU A 278 7.36 -17.49 5.13
C GLU A 278 7.65 -18.09 6.50
N ASP A 279 8.55 -17.46 7.26
CA ASP A 279 9.00 -17.97 8.57
C ASP A 279 8.10 -17.52 9.74
N SER A 280 7.18 -16.59 9.51
CA SER A 280 6.43 -15.93 10.59
C SER A 280 4.99 -15.60 10.23
N TYR A 281 4.12 -15.63 11.23
CA TYR A 281 2.72 -15.25 11.10
C TYR A 281 2.60 -13.73 10.96
N GLY A 282 1.75 -13.29 10.04
CA GLY A 282 1.52 -11.87 9.79
C GLY A 282 0.15 -11.59 9.21
N PHE A 283 -0.17 -10.31 9.10
CA PHE A 283 -1.32 -9.81 8.33
C PHE A 283 -0.90 -9.28 6.95
N ILE A 284 0.36 -8.86 6.82
CA ILE A 284 0.94 -8.27 5.62
C ILE A 284 2.09 -9.16 5.23
N HIS A 285 2.05 -9.62 3.98
CA HIS A 285 2.97 -10.62 3.48
C HIS A 285 3.68 -10.08 2.25
N SER A 286 4.93 -10.50 2.09
CA SER A 286 5.74 -10.11 0.94
C SER A 286 6.82 -11.14 0.68
N VAL A 287 6.85 -11.66 -0.54
CA VAL A 287 7.86 -12.64 -0.96
C VAL A 287 8.53 -12.17 -2.24
N LEU A 288 9.85 -12.32 -2.28
CA LEU A 288 10.68 -12.05 -3.43
C LEU A 288 11.05 -13.36 -4.12
N LEU A 289 10.55 -13.56 -5.34
CA LEU A 289 10.95 -14.67 -6.20
C LEU A 289 12.20 -14.26 -6.98
N THR A 290 13.25 -15.07 -6.90
CA THR A 290 14.54 -14.86 -7.58
C THR A 290 14.82 -15.96 -8.61
N ASN A 291 15.81 -15.75 -9.46
CA ASN A 291 16.26 -16.71 -10.49
C ASN A 291 15.11 -17.12 -11.43
N LEU A 292 14.33 -16.14 -11.88
CA LEU A 292 13.30 -16.34 -12.89
C LEU A 292 13.92 -16.22 -14.27
N GLU A 293 13.49 -17.10 -15.17
CA GLU A 293 13.89 -17.05 -16.57
C GLU A 293 13.27 -15.81 -17.24
N PRO A 294 14.04 -15.02 -17.99
CA PRO A 294 13.53 -13.84 -18.66
C PRO A 294 12.67 -14.22 -19.87
N GLY A 295 11.61 -13.45 -20.13
CA GLY A 295 10.68 -13.68 -21.24
C GLY A 295 9.70 -14.84 -21.02
N THR A 296 9.54 -15.29 -19.78
CA THR A 296 8.72 -16.44 -19.40
C THR A 296 7.52 -16.01 -18.55
N ALA A 297 6.34 -16.55 -18.86
CA ALA A 297 5.15 -16.36 -18.03
C ALA A 297 5.19 -17.31 -16.82
N TYR A 298 5.08 -16.76 -15.62
CA TYR A 298 5.00 -17.51 -14.38
C TYR A 298 3.57 -17.45 -13.83
N ALA A 299 3.04 -18.60 -13.41
CA ALA A 299 1.80 -18.68 -12.66
C ALA A 299 2.12 -18.93 -11.19
N TYR A 300 1.39 -18.28 -10.29
CA TYR A 300 1.55 -18.48 -8.85
C TYR A 300 0.21 -18.51 -8.12
N THR A 301 0.20 -19.24 -7.01
CA THR A 301 -0.93 -19.38 -6.08
C THR A 301 -0.40 -19.22 -4.67
N ILE A 302 -1.16 -18.54 -3.82
CA ILE A 302 -0.82 -18.28 -2.43
C ILE A 302 -1.72 -19.15 -1.55
N LYS A 303 -1.13 -19.87 -0.60
CA LYS A 303 -1.82 -20.67 0.41
C LYS A 303 -1.53 -20.06 1.78
N GLY A 304 -2.57 -19.66 2.50
CA GLY A 304 -2.47 -19.16 3.87
C GLY A 304 -2.91 -20.22 4.85
N LYS A 305 -2.21 -20.33 5.98
CA LYS A 305 -2.57 -21.21 7.09
C LYS A 305 -2.59 -20.44 8.40
N ASP A 306 -3.73 -20.45 9.08
CA ASP A 306 -3.90 -19.78 10.37
C ASP A 306 -3.34 -20.65 11.53
N ARG A 307 -3.19 -20.06 12.72
CA ARG A 307 -2.79 -20.73 13.96
C ARG A 307 -3.72 -21.87 14.35
N TRP A 308 -4.99 -21.77 13.98
CA TRP A 308 -6.00 -22.81 14.18
C TRP A 308 -6.04 -23.85 13.05
N ALA A 309 -5.01 -23.86 12.19
CA ALA A 309 -4.86 -24.77 11.05
C ALA A 309 -5.95 -24.65 9.96
N ASN A 310 -6.70 -23.55 9.96
CA ASN A 310 -7.57 -23.20 8.84
C ASN A 310 -6.71 -22.82 7.63
N GLU A 311 -7.05 -23.35 6.46
CA GLU A 311 -6.31 -23.12 5.23
C GLU A 311 -7.17 -22.35 4.22
N ALA A 312 -6.56 -21.39 3.54
CA ALA A 312 -7.16 -20.63 2.46
C ALA A 312 -6.22 -20.61 1.26
N SER A 313 -6.79 -20.69 0.06
CA SER A 313 -6.04 -20.56 -1.18
C SER A 313 -6.52 -19.35 -1.95
N SER A 314 -5.60 -18.60 -2.53
CA SER A 314 -5.92 -17.49 -3.42
C SER A 314 -6.31 -17.99 -4.81
N ASP A 315 -6.82 -17.07 -5.63
CA ASP A 315 -6.88 -17.26 -7.07
C ASP A 315 -5.49 -17.50 -7.68
N ARG A 316 -5.48 -18.01 -8.92
CA ARG A 316 -4.25 -18.22 -9.69
C ARG A 316 -3.90 -16.93 -10.42
N TYR A 317 -2.75 -16.37 -10.10
CA TYR A 317 -2.23 -15.15 -10.71
C TYR A 317 -1.12 -15.49 -11.70
N SER A 318 -0.87 -14.58 -12.64
CA SER A 318 0.23 -14.70 -13.60
C SER A 318 1.05 -13.41 -13.66
N ALA A 319 2.36 -13.57 -13.87
CA ALA A 319 3.28 -12.47 -14.09
C ALA A 319 4.22 -12.83 -15.24
N TYR A 320 4.49 -11.86 -16.10
CA TYR A 320 5.39 -12.03 -17.23
C TYR A 320 6.74 -11.39 -16.92
N THR A 321 7.82 -12.17 -16.99
CA THR A 321 9.18 -11.63 -16.89
C THR A 321 9.56 -10.96 -18.20
N GLY A 322 10.28 -9.85 -18.13
CA GLY A 322 10.71 -9.15 -19.33
C GLY A 322 11.77 -9.95 -20.07
N SER A 323 11.82 -9.79 -21.40
CA SER A 323 12.85 -10.44 -22.21
C SER A 323 14.26 -9.99 -21.79
N LYS A 324 15.22 -10.91 -21.95
CA LYS A 324 16.64 -10.59 -21.80
C LYS A 324 17.02 -9.69 -22.97
N ILE A 325 17.50 -8.49 -22.66
CA ILE A 325 18.08 -7.60 -23.68
C ILE A 325 19.50 -8.11 -23.92
N VAL A 326 19.64 -9.02 -24.89
CA VAL A 326 20.96 -9.50 -25.32
C VAL A 326 21.53 -8.50 -26.30
N SER A 327 22.76 -8.04 -26.09
CA SER A 327 23.45 -7.21 -27.08
C SER A 327 23.71 -8.04 -28.34
N VAL A 328 23.41 -7.48 -29.52
CA VAL A 328 23.76 -8.10 -30.81
C VAL A 328 25.26 -8.34 -30.90
N PHE A 329 26.07 -7.45 -30.32
CA PHE A 329 27.51 -7.64 -30.24
C PHE A 329 27.89 -8.87 -29.42
N ASP A 330 27.27 -9.06 -28.25
CA ASP A 330 27.53 -10.24 -27.41
C ASP A 330 27.08 -11.54 -28.09
N LEU A 331 25.98 -11.50 -28.83
CA LEU A 331 25.54 -12.62 -29.68
C LEU A 331 26.61 -12.98 -30.72
N ILE A 332 27.12 -11.99 -31.45
CA ILE A 332 28.17 -12.20 -32.46
C ILE A 332 29.46 -12.69 -31.80
N VAL A 333 29.90 -12.06 -30.70
CA VAL A 333 31.13 -12.45 -30.00
C VAL A 333 31.03 -13.87 -29.44
N ASN A 334 29.88 -14.25 -28.86
CA ASN A 334 29.67 -15.61 -28.37
C ASN A 334 29.67 -16.62 -29.52
N ALA A 335 28.99 -16.33 -30.64
CA ALA A 335 29.00 -17.21 -31.82
C ALA A 335 30.42 -17.36 -32.41
N VAL A 336 31.17 -16.26 -32.52
CA VAL A 336 32.57 -16.29 -32.98
C VAL A 336 33.44 -17.06 -32.00
N LYS A 337 33.26 -16.88 -30.68
CA LYS A 337 34.01 -17.61 -29.66
C LYS A 337 33.66 -19.10 -29.65
N GLU A 338 32.43 -19.47 -29.93
CA GLU A 338 32.01 -20.87 -30.04
C GLU A 338 32.65 -21.55 -31.26
N VAL A 339 32.65 -20.87 -32.41
CA VAL A 339 33.21 -21.39 -33.66
C VAL A 339 34.75 -21.35 -33.69
N PHE A 340 35.37 -20.31 -33.13
CA PHE A 340 36.81 -20.05 -33.23
C PHE A 340 37.55 -20.15 -31.89
N GLY A 341 36.87 -20.47 -30.79
CA GLY A 341 37.49 -20.57 -29.46
C GLY A 341 38.56 -21.65 -29.36
N TRP A 342 38.50 -22.68 -30.21
CA TRP A 342 39.54 -23.71 -30.32
C TRP A 342 40.86 -23.15 -30.87
N ALA A 343 40.82 -22.11 -31.71
CA ALA A 343 42.00 -21.52 -32.32
C ALA A 343 42.76 -20.57 -31.37
N VAL A 344 42.08 -20.10 -30.32
CA VAL A 344 42.61 -19.14 -29.34
C VAL A 344 43.26 -19.84 -28.13
N LYS A 345 43.00 -21.13 -27.91
CA LYS A 345 43.71 -21.92 -26.90
C LYS A 345 45.10 -22.30 -27.41
N LYS A 346 46.13 -21.53 -27.03
CA LYS A 346 47.54 -21.92 -27.17
C LYS A 346 48.30 -21.61 -25.90
#